data_AF-A0A2P6MV02-F1
#
_entry.id   AF-A0A2P6MV02-F1
#
_cell.length_a   1.000
_cell.length_b   1.000
_cell.length_c   1.000
_cell.angle_alpha   90.00
_cell.angle_beta   90.00
_cell.angle_gamma   90.00
#
_symmetry.space_group_name_H-M   'P 1'
#
loop_
_entity.id
_entity.type
_entity.pdbx_description
1 polymer ?
#
loop_
_entity_poly.entity_id
_entity_poly.type
_entity_poly.pdbx_seq_one_letter_code
_entity_poly.pdbx_strand_id
1 'polypeptide(L)'
;MPMMRSHLLIIFCCLCSSIALELDQPYRDFQVKVPPLTSSEDVPEVCIVTLLSEHPFRDGQSALFDYSPPTTCSPSTSFSRIQLNITATVNGTQYDRLGLVFLHDVEIWRYSSSEPTKKGIIWSTIKDVTRYRALFSQEGKMNVLLGNVVEGPYNGIFRVTVTATFFPETDEEVPSIFQPTPHLFHQVRTPDVFLPLSGPGGNALSVGSNSVPASQMLTVPRNALSAWMEIYASGNGNEEFWYTNVIDAVAPTFQSIGRGPFREVQLYIDGQLAGTVFPYAVIYTGGINPLLWRPSASYGSYDQPTYYIDVTPFLGTLTDDAPHNFTLTVRGMGQNSSIDDNWFLTGNLQVYLSSCEERTTGEMKEYEPGPDTLTPEVLYRFQNNKTAASVRVATTRSLSISAEITSCGNTVEVRYEQYSEYTNFMTISNMGNNQYVDQLTFSKIRSTHGGKMVYRGDFVYPITVNTSYISYGGNNGTILAIVNHGMNSQSNLPMTEEQVEIVFQQDGNGSFTLQNGIGVSGTGGQNLVFVYRDSNERSYSRYLEVEQNKIKSDLAFGTLKDIPSGFSPQEVDESDSRPFSSFTPRFIRGDLRP
;
A
#
# COMPACT_ATOMS: atom_id res chain seq x y z
N MET A 1 64.03 -35.71 -51.76
CA MET A 1 63.15 -36.76 -52.34
C MET A 1 62.77 -37.70 -51.21
N PRO A 2 61.49 -37.70 -50.82
CA PRO A 2 60.68 -38.87 -51.10
C PRO A 2 59.30 -38.55 -51.74
N MET A 3 58.86 -39.53 -52.51
CA MET A 3 57.50 -39.92 -52.94
C MET A 3 56.49 -40.01 -51.76
N MET A 4 55.15 -40.04 -51.87
CA MET A 4 54.12 -39.82 -52.90
C MET A 4 52.76 -40.10 -52.19
N ARG A 5 51.66 -39.49 -52.69
CA ARG A 5 50.20 -39.78 -52.45
C ARG A 5 49.56 -39.23 -51.18
N SER A 6 48.28 -38.91 -51.11
CA SER A 6 47.27 -38.33 -52.01
C SER A 6 46.01 -38.17 -51.13
N HIS A 7 45.40 -36.98 -51.20
CA HIS A 7 44.05 -36.55 -50.82
C HIS A 7 43.20 -37.36 -49.82
N LEU A 8 42.77 -36.68 -48.75
CA LEU A 8 41.40 -36.79 -48.24
C LEU A 8 40.92 -35.43 -47.71
N LEU A 9 39.72 -35.04 -48.15
CA LEU A 9 38.92 -33.90 -47.71
C LEU A 9 38.80 -33.84 -46.18
N ILE A 10 39.02 -32.67 -45.59
CA ILE A 10 38.50 -32.34 -44.25
C ILE A 10 37.64 -31.09 -44.38
N ILE A 11 36.37 -31.28 -44.07
CA ILE A 11 35.30 -30.30 -44.00
C ILE A 11 35.64 -29.27 -42.92
N PHE A 12 35.73 -27.99 -43.28
CA PHE A 12 35.77 -26.90 -42.32
C PHE A 12 34.35 -26.69 -41.76
N CYS A 13 34.07 -27.28 -40.60
CA CYS A 13 32.90 -26.94 -39.80
C CYS A 13 33.35 -25.93 -38.76
N CYS A 14 33.14 -24.64 -39.02
CA CYS A 14 33.25 -23.59 -38.01
C CYS A 14 32.14 -23.81 -36.98
N LEU A 15 32.46 -24.50 -35.87
CA LEU A 15 31.74 -24.31 -34.62
C LEU A 15 32.08 -22.91 -34.09
N CYS A 16 31.30 -21.91 -34.49
CA CYS A 16 31.12 -20.74 -33.65
C CYS A 16 30.36 -21.22 -32.40
N SER A 17 31.09 -21.58 -31.35
CA SER A 17 30.53 -21.62 -30.01
C SER A 17 30.15 -20.19 -29.66
N SER A 18 28.88 -19.87 -29.80
CA SER A 18 28.28 -18.66 -29.25
C SER A 18 28.42 -18.72 -27.73
N ILE A 19 29.55 -18.23 -27.19
CA ILE A 19 29.57 -17.76 -25.81
C ILE A 19 28.70 -16.51 -25.84
N ALA A 20 27.41 -16.68 -25.60
CA ALA A 20 26.60 -15.55 -25.16
C ALA A 20 27.25 -15.07 -23.86
N LEU A 21 27.95 -13.93 -23.91
CA LEU A 21 28.13 -13.15 -22.70
C LEU A 21 26.70 -12.86 -22.21
N GLU A 22 26.26 -13.52 -21.15
CA GLU A 22 25.19 -12.97 -20.33
C GLU A 22 25.66 -11.57 -19.93
N LEU A 23 25.16 -10.54 -20.61
CA LEU A 23 25.22 -9.20 -20.04
C LEU A 23 24.57 -9.32 -18.66
N ASP A 24 25.26 -8.81 -17.64
CA ASP A 24 24.81 -8.81 -16.25
C ASP A 24 23.54 -7.94 -16.14
N GLN A 25 22.39 -8.54 -16.46
CA GLN A 25 21.10 -7.86 -16.44
C GLN A 25 20.74 -7.52 -14.99
N PRO A 26 20.17 -6.34 -14.71
CA PRO A 26 19.69 -6.01 -13.38
C PRO A 26 18.63 -7.03 -12.95
N TYR A 27 18.62 -7.34 -11.66
CA TYR A 27 17.61 -8.23 -11.09
C TYR A 27 16.22 -7.64 -11.31
N ARG A 28 15.24 -8.44 -11.74
CA ARG A 28 13.86 -7.98 -11.94
C ARG A 28 13.03 -8.33 -10.72
N ASP A 29 12.37 -7.33 -10.16
CA ASP A 29 11.52 -7.47 -8.99
C ASP A 29 10.10 -6.96 -9.32
N PHE A 30 9.09 -7.63 -8.76
CA PHE A 30 7.69 -7.30 -9.01
C PHE A 30 6.87 -7.42 -7.72
N GLN A 31 5.59 -7.03 -7.77
CA GLN A 31 4.64 -7.30 -6.69
C GLN A 31 3.44 -8.00 -7.30
N VAL A 32 3.00 -9.11 -6.70
CA VAL A 32 1.73 -9.73 -7.09
C VAL A 32 0.58 -8.85 -6.59
N LYS A 33 -0.29 -8.45 -7.51
CA LYS A 33 -1.47 -7.64 -7.24
C LYS A 33 -2.52 -7.85 -8.33
N VAL A 34 -3.69 -7.23 -8.15
CA VAL A 34 -4.73 -7.22 -9.18
C VAL A 34 -4.15 -6.60 -10.47
N PRO A 35 -4.26 -7.28 -11.63
CA PRO A 35 -3.92 -6.67 -12.89
C PRO A 35 -4.78 -5.42 -13.13
N PRO A 36 -4.27 -4.42 -13.88
CA PRO A 36 -5.10 -3.29 -14.25
C PRO A 36 -6.36 -3.80 -14.96
N LEU A 37 -7.55 -3.44 -14.47
CA LEU A 37 -8.85 -3.85 -15.03
C LEU A 37 -9.12 -3.30 -16.45
N THR A 38 -8.45 -3.80 -17.48
CA THR A 38 -8.73 -3.45 -18.89
C THR A 38 -9.93 -4.27 -19.38
N SER A 39 -10.92 -3.64 -20.02
CA SER A 39 -11.94 -4.37 -20.78
C SER A 39 -11.22 -5.16 -21.89
N SER A 40 -11.52 -6.45 -21.98
CA SER A 40 -10.70 -7.41 -22.74
C SER A 40 -11.08 -7.56 -24.21
N GLU A 41 -11.97 -6.74 -24.78
CA GLU A 41 -12.51 -7.04 -26.12
C GLU A 41 -12.46 -5.91 -27.15
N ASP A 42 -12.31 -4.64 -26.75
CA ASP A 42 -12.04 -3.53 -27.67
C ASP A 42 -11.13 -2.55 -26.94
N VAL A 43 -9.85 -2.53 -27.27
CA VAL A 43 -8.93 -1.50 -26.76
C VAL A 43 -9.17 -0.27 -27.64
N PRO A 44 -9.83 0.80 -27.13
CA PRO A 44 -9.82 2.07 -27.84
C PRO A 44 -8.35 2.49 -28.01
N GLU A 45 -8.03 3.32 -29.00
CA GLU A 45 -6.67 3.85 -29.14
C GLU A 45 -6.23 4.51 -27.81
N VAL A 46 -5.37 3.81 -27.06
CA VAL A 46 -4.90 4.26 -25.74
C VAL A 46 -3.79 5.27 -25.93
N CYS A 47 -3.78 6.30 -25.09
CA CYS A 47 -2.77 7.35 -25.16
C CYS A 47 -1.78 7.21 -24.01
N ILE A 48 -0.49 7.04 -24.33
CA ILE A 48 0.58 6.90 -23.32
C ILE A 48 1.41 8.17 -23.30
N VAL A 49 1.54 8.77 -22.13
CA VAL A 49 2.30 10.01 -21.91
C VAL A 49 3.41 9.74 -20.89
N THR A 50 4.64 10.09 -21.23
CA THR A 50 5.75 10.09 -20.27
C THR A 50 5.71 11.37 -19.46
N LEU A 51 5.40 11.26 -18.17
CA LEU A 51 5.32 12.38 -17.23
C LEU A 51 6.69 12.73 -16.65
N LEU A 52 7.49 11.69 -16.35
CA LEU A 52 8.85 11.82 -15.85
C LEU A 52 9.71 10.75 -16.50
N SER A 53 10.91 11.11 -16.99
CA SER A 53 11.78 10.17 -17.72
C SER A 53 13.14 10.05 -17.05
N GLU A 54 13.47 8.83 -16.60
CA GLU A 54 14.77 8.43 -16.03
C GLU A 54 15.37 9.41 -15.00
N HIS A 55 14.50 10.06 -14.22
CA HIS A 55 14.89 11.12 -13.31
C HIS A 55 15.74 10.54 -12.16
N PRO A 56 16.96 11.07 -11.94
CA PRO A 56 17.83 10.57 -10.88
C PRO A 56 17.45 11.17 -9.53
N PHE A 57 17.05 10.34 -8.57
CA PHE A 57 16.76 10.75 -7.20
C PHE A 57 18.01 10.63 -6.32
N ARG A 58 18.52 11.78 -5.88
CA ARG A 58 19.64 11.94 -4.94
C ARG A 58 19.19 12.82 -3.78
N ASP A 59 19.71 12.57 -2.59
CA ASP A 59 19.63 13.47 -1.42
C ASP A 59 18.22 14.02 -1.09
N GLY A 60 17.20 13.17 -1.12
CA GLY A 60 15.82 13.48 -0.75
C GLY A 60 15.08 14.38 -1.73
N GLN A 61 15.57 14.49 -2.97
CA GLN A 61 15.02 15.40 -3.98
C GLN A 61 13.59 15.07 -4.39
N SER A 62 12.87 16.15 -4.71
CA SER A 62 11.57 16.16 -5.37
C SER A 62 11.77 16.41 -6.87
N ALA A 63 11.01 15.70 -7.71
CA ALA A 63 10.79 16.06 -9.10
C ALA A 63 9.43 16.78 -9.21
N LEU A 64 9.47 18.11 -9.03
CA LEU A 64 8.32 19.00 -9.21
C LEU A 64 8.29 19.55 -10.64
N PHE A 65 7.20 19.35 -11.36
CA PHE A 65 7.03 19.83 -12.73
C PHE A 65 5.56 20.18 -13.03
N ASP A 66 5.36 21.03 -14.03
CA ASP A 66 4.02 21.39 -14.48
C ASP A 66 3.39 20.20 -15.23
N TYR A 67 2.11 19.94 -14.93
CA TYR A 67 1.29 18.94 -15.58
C TYR A 67 0.23 19.65 -16.44
N SER A 68 0.08 19.20 -17.68
CA SER A 68 -1.01 19.61 -18.56
C SER A 68 -1.78 18.38 -19.03
N PRO A 69 -3.13 18.39 -18.98
CA PRO A 69 -3.94 17.33 -19.54
C PRO A 69 -3.59 17.11 -21.01
N PRO A 70 -3.44 15.85 -21.48
CA PRO A 70 -2.94 15.63 -22.82
C PRO A 70 -4.06 15.79 -23.86
N THR A 71 -4.19 17.02 -24.38
CA THR A 71 -5.19 17.40 -25.40
C THR A 71 -5.02 16.66 -26.73
N THR A 72 -3.83 16.11 -27.00
CA THR A 72 -3.56 15.24 -28.14
C THR A 72 -4.25 13.88 -28.02
N CYS A 73 -4.55 13.42 -26.80
CA CYS A 73 -5.24 12.16 -26.54
C CYS A 73 -6.77 12.31 -26.62
N SER A 74 -7.30 13.44 -26.14
CA SER A 74 -8.72 13.77 -26.18
C SER A 74 -8.89 15.28 -26.12
N PRO A 75 -9.57 15.93 -27.09
CA PRO A 75 -9.82 17.37 -27.05
C PRO A 75 -10.64 17.80 -25.83
N SER A 76 -11.49 16.93 -25.29
CA SER A 76 -12.30 17.20 -24.08
C SER A 76 -11.50 17.03 -22.79
N THR A 77 -10.28 16.47 -22.87
CA THR A 77 -9.45 16.06 -21.73
C THR A 77 -10.20 15.21 -20.69
N SER A 78 -11.27 14.55 -21.14
CA SER A 78 -12.07 13.61 -20.36
C SER A 78 -11.66 12.18 -20.72
N PHE A 79 -11.45 11.37 -19.70
CA PHE A 79 -10.94 10.01 -19.80
C PHE A 79 -11.80 9.09 -18.93
N SER A 80 -12.24 7.97 -19.49
CA SER A 80 -13.00 6.95 -18.74
C SER A 80 -12.09 6.26 -17.72
N ARG A 81 -10.79 6.20 -18.03
CA ARG A 81 -9.80 5.55 -17.19
C ARG A 81 -8.41 6.18 -17.30
N ILE A 82 -7.67 6.16 -16.20
CA ILE A 82 -6.29 6.63 -16.12
C ILE A 82 -5.46 5.66 -15.28
N GLN A 83 -4.33 5.23 -15.81
CA GLN A 83 -3.35 4.41 -15.09
C GLN A 83 -2.02 5.15 -15.00
N LEU A 84 -1.34 5.05 -13.87
CA LEU A 84 0.06 5.43 -13.74
C LEU A 84 0.94 4.18 -13.69
N ASN A 85 2.07 4.23 -14.37
CA ASN A 85 3.12 3.22 -14.28
C ASN A 85 4.40 3.88 -13.77
N ILE A 86 4.99 3.30 -12.73
CA ILE A 86 6.31 3.66 -12.23
C ILE A 86 7.26 2.54 -12.61
N THR A 87 8.36 2.90 -13.25
CA THR A 87 9.50 2.01 -13.48
C THR A 87 10.73 2.63 -12.84
N ALA A 88 11.44 1.88 -12.01
CA ALA A 88 12.66 2.37 -11.37
C ALA A 88 13.81 1.39 -11.53
N THR A 89 15.01 1.95 -11.69
CA THR A 89 16.27 1.21 -11.65
C THR A 89 17.16 1.78 -10.57
N VAL A 90 17.93 0.92 -9.92
CA VAL A 90 19.02 1.36 -9.04
C VAL A 90 20.18 0.36 -9.13
N ASN A 91 21.39 0.90 -9.17
CA ASN A 91 22.62 0.13 -9.11
C ASN A 91 23.54 0.72 -8.05
N GLY A 92 24.30 -0.12 -7.36
CA GLY A 92 25.07 0.24 -6.17
C GLY A 92 24.43 -0.26 -4.88
N THR A 93 25.00 0.16 -3.74
CA THR A 93 24.48 -0.19 -2.42
C THR A 93 23.48 0.88 -1.99
N GLN A 94 22.28 0.46 -1.62
CA GLN A 94 21.22 1.34 -1.12
C GLN A 94 20.19 0.51 -0.36
N TYR A 95 19.38 1.14 0.49
CA TYR A 95 18.17 0.55 1.08
C TYR A 95 16.94 0.84 0.23
N ASP A 96 15.82 0.19 0.53
CA ASP A 96 14.53 0.62 0.02
C ASP A 96 14.18 2.04 0.49
N ARG A 97 13.37 2.74 -0.30
CA ARG A 97 13.03 4.15 -0.09
C ARG A 97 11.52 4.36 -0.25
N LEU A 98 10.94 5.10 0.70
CA LEU A 98 9.56 5.56 0.59
C LEU A 98 9.46 6.61 -0.53
N GLY A 99 8.55 6.36 -1.47
CA GLY A 99 8.22 7.22 -2.59
C GLY A 99 6.76 7.65 -2.56
N LEU A 100 6.51 8.86 -3.02
CA LEU A 100 5.21 9.51 -3.00
C LEU A 100 4.98 10.25 -4.33
N VAL A 101 3.75 10.22 -4.83
CA VAL A 101 3.34 10.95 -6.04
C VAL A 101 2.16 11.85 -5.70
N PHE A 102 2.31 13.13 -5.97
CA PHE A 102 1.29 14.15 -5.78
C PHE A 102 0.90 14.78 -7.11
N LEU A 103 -0.38 15.14 -7.25
CA LEU A 103 -0.90 15.96 -8.34
C LEU A 103 -1.82 17.02 -7.71
N HIS A 104 -1.56 18.31 -7.97
CA HIS A 104 -2.24 19.43 -7.28
C HIS A 104 -2.14 19.33 -5.74
N ASP A 105 -0.96 18.97 -5.24
CA ASP A 105 -0.68 18.71 -3.82
C ASP A 105 -1.50 17.56 -3.19
N VAL A 106 -2.33 16.85 -3.96
CA VAL A 106 -3.07 15.66 -3.54
C VAL A 106 -2.20 14.43 -3.75
N GLU A 107 -1.95 13.65 -2.70
CA GLU A 107 -1.26 12.37 -2.86
C GLU A 107 -2.16 11.35 -3.55
N ILE A 108 -1.65 10.80 -4.65
CA ILE A 108 -2.37 9.81 -5.48
C ILE A 108 -1.69 8.43 -5.47
N TRP A 109 -0.45 8.34 -4.97
CA TRP A 109 0.29 7.08 -4.87
C TRP A 109 1.42 7.14 -3.85
N ARG A 110 1.47 6.13 -2.97
CA ARG A 110 2.59 5.83 -2.08
C ARG A 110 3.17 4.45 -2.32
N TYR A 111 4.50 4.32 -2.27
CA TYR A 111 5.21 3.05 -2.45
C TYR A 111 6.54 3.02 -1.68
N SER A 112 7.13 1.85 -1.49
CA SER A 112 8.51 1.59 -1.09
C SER A 112 9.22 0.95 -2.29
N SER A 113 10.41 1.46 -2.64
CA SER A 113 11.20 0.93 -3.77
C SER A 113 11.81 -0.45 -3.44
N SER A 114 12.27 -1.19 -4.46
CA SER A 114 13.10 -2.38 -4.20
C SER A 114 14.48 -1.99 -3.69
N GLU A 115 14.95 -2.67 -2.65
CA GLU A 115 16.35 -2.64 -2.24
C GLU A 115 17.23 -3.31 -3.33
N PRO A 116 18.33 -2.70 -3.79
CA PRO A 116 19.20 -3.25 -4.84
C PRO A 116 19.90 -4.56 -4.51
N THR A 117 20.38 -5.20 -5.58
CA THR A 117 21.41 -6.24 -5.53
C THR A 117 22.76 -5.68 -5.99
N LYS A 118 23.86 -6.44 -5.82
CA LYS A 118 25.16 -6.07 -6.40
C LYS A 118 25.15 -5.90 -7.93
N LYS A 119 24.20 -6.53 -8.62
CA LYS A 119 24.00 -6.42 -10.08
C LYS A 119 23.09 -5.24 -10.46
N GLY A 120 22.57 -4.51 -9.47
CA GLY A 120 21.44 -3.60 -9.64
C GLY A 120 20.10 -4.33 -9.65
N ILE A 121 19.03 -3.53 -9.67
CA ILE A 121 17.64 -4.00 -9.68
C ILE A 121 16.79 -3.08 -10.56
N ILE A 122 15.74 -3.65 -11.14
CA ILE A 122 14.70 -2.95 -11.87
C ILE A 122 13.34 -3.49 -11.43
N TRP A 123 12.39 -2.60 -11.19
CA TRP A 123 11.01 -2.94 -10.84
C TRP A 123 10.02 -1.99 -11.52
N SER A 124 8.82 -2.49 -11.76
CA SER A 124 7.72 -1.74 -12.38
C SER A 124 6.39 -2.16 -11.79
N THR A 125 5.49 -1.19 -11.66
CA THR A 125 4.17 -1.35 -11.03
C THR A 125 3.20 -0.38 -11.68
N ILE A 126 1.95 -0.81 -11.84
CA ILE A 126 0.88 -0.01 -12.47
C ILE A 126 -0.25 0.22 -11.48
N LYS A 127 -0.64 1.47 -11.21
CA LYS A 127 -1.77 1.81 -10.35
C LYS A 127 -2.90 2.42 -11.17
N ASP A 128 -4.12 1.97 -10.90
CA ASP A 128 -5.32 2.64 -11.41
C ASP A 128 -5.55 3.92 -10.60
N VAL A 129 -5.55 5.06 -11.28
CA VAL A 129 -5.75 6.39 -10.67
C VAL A 129 -7.00 7.08 -11.20
N THR A 130 -7.90 6.32 -11.84
CA THR A 130 -9.13 6.84 -12.48
C THR A 130 -10.00 7.64 -11.53
N ARG A 131 -10.02 7.26 -10.24
CA ARG A 131 -10.71 8.02 -9.19
C ARG A 131 -10.27 9.49 -9.15
N TYR A 132 -9.01 9.79 -9.46
CA TYR A 132 -8.47 11.15 -9.47
C TYR A 132 -8.65 11.87 -10.81
N ARG A 133 -9.48 11.39 -11.74
CA ARG A 133 -9.59 11.96 -13.09
C ARG A 133 -9.87 13.47 -13.14
N ALA A 134 -10.60 14.01 -12.16
CA ALA A 134 -10.85 15.46 -12.06
C ALA A 134 -9.56 16.29 -11.86
N LEU A 135 -8.53 15.70 -11.23
CA LEU A 135 -7.20 16.29 -11.12
C LEU A 135 -6.45 16.24 -12.46
N PHE A 136 -6.53 15.10 -13.15
CA PHE A 136 -5.88 14.90 -14.45
C PHE A 136 -6.52 15.70 -15.59
N SER A 137 -7.75 16.19 -15.43
CA SER A 137 -8.43 17.04 -16.41
C SER A 137 -8.08 18.53 -16.28
N GLN A 138 -7.18 18.91 -15.35
CA GLN A 138 -6.80 20.29 -15.10
C GLN A 138 -5.28 20.49 -15.19
N GLU A 139 -4.85 21.66 -15.64
CA GLU A 139 -3.45 22.07 -15.56
C GLU A 139 -3.04 22.27 -14.10
N GLY A 140 -1.86 21.80 -13.71
CA GLY A 140 -1.37 21.93 -12.35
C GLY A 140 0.07 21.51 -12.18
N LYS A 141 0.41 21.02 -10.99
CA LYS A 141 1.76 20.55 -10.68
C LYS A 141 1.75 19.10 -10.24
N MET A 142 2.68 18.33 -10.78
CA MET A 142 2.98 16.99 -10.32
C MET A 142 4.30 17.00 -9.53
N ASN A 143 4.31 16.30 -8.41
CA ASN A 143 5.49 16.12 -7.58
C ASN A 143 5.74 14.63 -7.35
N VAL A 144 6.86 14.12 -7.87
CA VAL A 144 7.33 12.77 -7.57
C VAL A 144 8.47 12.87 -6.56
N LEU A 145 8.29 12.28 -5.39
CA LEU A 145 9.23 12.28 -4.28
C LEU A 145 9.79 10.88 -4.06
N LEU A 146 11.08 10.80 -3.78
CA LEU A 146 11.72 9.59 -3.29
C LEU A 146 12.79 9.96 -2.26
N GLY A 147 12.63 9.46 -1.03
CA GLY A 147 13.49 9.81 0.11
C GLY A 147 14.91 9.22 0.08
N ASN A 148 15.57 9.22 -1.08
CA ASN A 148 16.89 8.60 -1.25
C ASN A 148 18.02 9.46 -0.68
N VAL A 149 18.92 8.91 0.13
CA VAL A 149 20.11 9.62 0.63
C VAL A 149 21.36 8.91 0.10
N VAL A 150 22.25 9.66 -0.55
CA VAL A 150 23.46 9.11 -1.17
C VAL A 150 24.69 9.56 -0.38
N GLU A 151 25.10 8.74 0.59
CA GLU A 151 26.21 9.06 1.49
C GLU A 151 27.05 7.82 1.85
N GLY A 152 28.37 8.01 1.87
CA GLY A 152 29.32 6.99 2.31
C GLY A 152 29.21 5.70 1.50
N PRO A 153 28.92 4.53 2.13
CA PRO A 153 28.76 3.27 1.41
C PRO A 153 27.46 3.23 0.57
N TYR A 154 26.47 4.09 0.85
CA TYR A 154 25.19 4.12 0.14
C TYR A 154 25.30 4.99 -1.11
N ASN A 155 25.76 4.39 -2.20
CA ASN A 155 26.04 5.07 -3.46
C ASN A 155 24.98 4.82 -4.56
N GLY A 156 23.92 4.08 -4.25
CA GLY A 156 22.86 3.77 -5.20
C GLY A 156 21.96 4.96 -5.48
N ILE A 157 21.83 5.30 -6.76
CA ILE A 157 20.94 6.36 -7.26
C ILE A 157 19.77 5.70 -7.97
N PHE A 158 18.56 5.95 -7.48
CA PHE A 158 17.35 5.54 -8.18
C PHE A 158 17.13 6.41 -9.41
N ARG A 159 16.85 5.78 -10.54
CA ARG A 159 16.37 6.44 -11.75
C ARG A 159 14.94 6.00 -12.00
N VAL A 160 14.01 6.95 -11.96
CA VAL A 160 12.57 6.67 -12.02
C VAL A 160 11.97 7.27 -13.28
N THR A 161 11.17 6.47 -13.97
CA THR A 161 10.31 6.86 -15.08
C THR A 161 8.86 6.70 -14.64
N VAL A 162 8.04 7.72 -14.88
CA VAL A 162 6.61 7.72 -14.64
C VAL A 162 5.89 7.95 -15.97
N THR A 163 5.00 7.02 -16.34
CA THR A 163 4.14 7.15 -17.52
C THR A 163 2.68 7.08 -17.10
N ALA A 164 1.81 7.82 -17.79
CA ALA A 164 0.37 7.73 -17.65
C ALA A 164 -0.25 7.14 -18.91
N THR A 165 -1.17 6.19 -18.75
CA THR A 165 -2.00 5.65 -19.83
C THR A 165 -3.41 6.17 -19.66
N PHE A 166 -3.86 6.94 -20.65
CA PHE A 166 -5.18 7.56 -20.71
C PHE A 166 -6.07 6.78 -21.69
N PHE A 167 -7.27 6.45 -21.23
CA PHE A 167 -8.29 5.78 -22.02
C PHE A 167 -9.39 6.82 -22.32
N PRO A 168 -9.56 7.25 -23.59
CA PRO A 168 -10.60 8.21 -23.96
C PRO A 168 -11.99 7.68 -23.63
N GLU A 169 -12.91 8.57 -23.24
CA GLU A 169 -14.33 8.22 -23.19
C GLU A 169 -14.82 7.94 -24.61
N THR A 170 -15.53 6.83 -24.81
CA THR A 170 -16.26 6.57 -26.06
C THR A 170 -17.70 7.08 -25.92
N ASP A 171 -18.32 7.48 -27.04
CA ASP A 171 -19.70 8.00 -27.05
C ASP A 171 -20.75 7.02 -26.47
N GLU A 172 -20.40 5.73 -26.32
CA GLU A 172 -21.26 4.70 -25.73
C GLU A 172 -21.13 4.56 -24.20
N GLU A 173 -20.05 5.08 -23.59
CA GLU A 173 -19.76 4.91 -22.17
C GLU A 173 -20.23 6.05 -21.28
N VAL A 174 -20.80 7.13 -21.82
CA VAL A 174 -21.24 8.29 -21.01
C VAL A 174 -22.50 7.92 -20.20
N PRO A 175 -22.41 7.59 -18.90
CA PRO A 175 -23.60 7.49 -18.09
C PRO A 175 -24.05 8.94 -17.91
N SER A 176 -25.23 9.28 -18.44
CA SER A 176 -25.74 10.64 -18.45
C SER A 176 -25.58 11.30 -17.07
N ILE A 177 -24.59 12.17 -16.94
CA ILE A 177 -24.20 12.88 -15.70
C ILE A 177 -25.27 13.90 -15.26
N PHE A 178 -26.39 13.97 -15.99
CA PHE A 178 -27.43 14.99 -15.89
C PHE A 178 -28.86 14.45 -16.04
N GLN A 179 -29.12 13.18 -15.71
CA GLN A 179 -30.52 12.79 -15.47
C GLN A 179 -30.92 13.17 -14.03
N PRO A 180 -31.94 14.04 -13.84
CA PRO A 180 -32.50 14.30 -12.52
C PRO A 180 -33.17 13.01 -12.04
N THR A 181 -32.42 12.22 -11.30
CA THR A 181 -32.85 10.93 -10.78
C THR A 181 -33.23 11.07 -9.30
N PRO A 182 -34.14 10.25 -8.78
CA PRO A 182 -34.68 10.34 -7.41
C PRO A 182 -33.66 9.99 -6.30
N HIS A 183 -32.37 9.92 -6.62
CA HIS A 183 -31.31 9.32 -5.81
C HIS A 183 -30.01 10.13 -5.88
N LEU A 184 -30.11 11.45 -5.64
CA LEU A 184 -28.98 12.40 -5.65
C LEU A 184 -27.75 11.83 -4.90
N PHE A 185 -27.97 11.28 -3.70
CA PHE A 185 -26.94 10.72 -2.81
C PHE A 185 -26.39 9.33 -3.20
N HIS A 186 -26.78 8.75 -4.35
CA HIS A 186 -26.38 7.39 -4.76
C HIS A 186 -25.77 7.31 -6.16
N GLN A 187 -25.33 8.43 -6.71
CA GLN A 187 -24.75 8.42 -8.05
C GLN A 187 -23.36 7.79 -8.03
N VAL A 188 -23.19 6.69 -8.75
CA VAL A 188 -21.87 6.08 -8.99
C VAL A 188 -21.05 7.01 -9.86
N ARG A 189 -20.04 7.66 -9.27
CA ARG A 189 -19.15 8.58 -9.97
C ARG A 189 -17.84 8.76 -9.20
N THR A 190 -16.87 9.43 -9.82
CA THR A 190 -15.65 9.89 -9.16
C THR A 190 -15.89 11.19 -8.40
N PRO A 191 -15.03 11.56 -7.43
CA PRO A 191 -15.08 12.87 -6.79
C PRO A 191 -14.94 14.01 -7.80
N ASP A 192 -15.56 15.15 -7.52
CA ASP A 192 -15.50 16.35 -8.37
C ASP A 192 -14.37 17.29 -7.93
N VAL A 193 -14.13 17.37 -6.62
CA VAL A 193 -13.13 18.25 -6.00
C VAL A 193 -12.31 17.45 -5.00
N PHE A 194 -11.00 17.72 -4.98
CA PHE A 194 -10.09 17.20 -3.97
C PHE A 194 -9.50 18.34 -3.18
N LEU A 195 -9.56 18.26 -1.85
CA LEU A 195 -8.87 19.19 -0.96
C LEU A 195 -7.69 18.46 -0.30
N PRO A 196 -6.44 18.89 -0.52
CA PRO A 196 -5.27 18.17 -0.01
C PRO A 196 -5.09 18.37 1.50
N LEU A 197 -4.88 17.26 2.21
CA LEU A 197 -4.35 17.23 3.58
C LEU A 197 -2.90 16.74 3.51
N SER A 198 -2.06 17.55 2.89
CA SER A 198 -0.62 17.32 2.69
C SER A 198 0.17 18.57 3.07
N GLY A 199 1.47 18.43 3.27
CA GLY A 199 2.36 19.56 3.50
C GLY A 199 2.54 20.43 2.24
N PRO A 200 3.03 21.68 2.40
CA PRO A 200 3.21 22.61 1.28
C PRO A 200 3.99 22.00 0.11
N GLY A 201 3.49 22.18 -1.12
CA GLY A 201 4.11 21.66 -2.35
C GLY A 201 3.97 20.15 -2.55
N GLY A 202 3.00 19.51 -1.88
CA GLY A 202 2.72 18.09 -2.00
C GLY A 202 3.81 17.27 -1.32
N ASN A 203 3.85 17.32 0.01
CA ASN A 203 4.76 16.51 0.81
C ASN A 203 4.00 15.81 1.96
N ALA A 204 4.53 14.72 2.47
CA ALA A 204 3.95 14.06 3.64
C ALA A 204 4.21 14.85 4.93
N LEU A 205 3.24 14.79 5.84
CA LEU A 205 3.33 15.38 7.17
C LEU A 205 3.89 14.31 8.12
N SER A 206 5.06 14.57 8.70
CA SER A 206 5.70 13.63 9.64
C SER A 206 5.16 13.83 11.04
N VAL A 207 4.68 12.73 11.65
CA VAL A 207 4.16 12.65 13.02
C VAL A 207 5.05 11.72 13.85
N GLY A 208 5.22 12.04 15.13
CA GLY A 208 6.09 11.36 16.08
C GLY A 208 5.79 11.76 17.52
N SER A 209 6.69 11.39 18.43
CA SER A 209 6.56 11.55 19.88
C SER A 209 6.35 12.99 20.35
N ASN A 210 6.90 13.97 19.63
CA ASN A 210 6.86 15.41 19.95
C ASN A 210 6.39 16.28 18.77
N SER A 211 5.79 15.67 17.74
CA SER A 211 5.37 16.40 16.54
C SER A 211 4.05 17.14 16.75
N VAL A 212 3.89 18.26 16.06
CA VAL A 212 2.56 18.85 15.83
C VAL A 212 1.72 17.84 15.03
N PRO A 213 0.43 17.64 15.36
CA PRO A 213 -0.46 16.83 14.55
C PRO A 213 -0.46 17.29 13.08
N ALA A 214 -0.69 16.36 12.16
CA ALA A 214 -0.76 16.64 10.74
C ALA A 214 -2.08 17.36 10.42
N SER A 215 -2.08 18.70 10.47
CA SER A 215 -3.29 19.52 10.37
C SER A 215 -3.30 20.40 9.14
N GLN A 216 -4.48 20.56 8.52
CA GLN A 216 -4.73 21.54 7.47
C GLN A 216 -6.10 22.20 7.61
N MET A 217 -6.18 23.48 7.24
CA MET A 217 -7.43 24.24 7.16
C MET A 217 -8.03 24.04 5.77
N LEU A 218 -9.19 23.38 5.68
CA LEU A 218 -9.88 23.10 4.42
C LEU A 218 -11.22 23.84 4.37
N THR A 219 -11.52 24.49 3.25
CA THR A 219 -12.84 25.09 3.00
C THR A 219 -13.63 24.16 2.10
N VAL A 220 -14.63 23.50 2.66
CA VAL A 220 -15.46 22.54 1.92
C VAL A 220 -16.45 23.32 1.06
N PRO A 221 -16.60 22.98 -0.25
CA PRO A 221 -17.58 23.64 -1.11
C PRO A 221 -18.98 23.62 -0.50
N ARG A 222 -19.66 24.77 -0.48
CA ARG A 222 -20.98 24.91 0.16
C ARG A 222 -22.05 23.95 -0.35
N ASN A 223 -21.96 23.54 -1.61
CA ASN A 223 -22.87 22.59 -2.25
C ASN A 223 -22.34 21.15 -2.25
N ALA A 224 -21.40 20.81 -1.36
CA ALA A 224 -20.96 19.43 -1.16
C ALA A 224 -22.15 18.53 -0.81
N LEU A 225 -22.32 17.45 -1.56
CA LEU A 225 -23.33 16.43 -1.39
C LEU A 225 -22.83 15.28 -0.49
N SER A 226 -21.57 14.89 -0.68
CA SER A 226 -20.87 13.89 0.11
C SER A 226 -19.38 14.24 0.17
N ALA A 227 -18.71 13.86 1.25
CA ALA A 227 -17.27 14.07 1.41
C ALA A 227 -16.61 12.87 2.08
N TRP A 228 -15.46 12.45 1.57
CA TRP A 228 -14.71 11.28 2.05
C TRP A 228 -13.26 11.63 2.26
N MET A 229 -12.70 11.30 3.41
CA MET A 229 -11.26 11.41 3.62
C MET A 229 -10.60 10.10 3.19
N GLU A 230 -9.69 10.17 2.23
CA GLU A 230 -8.72 9.11 1.98
C GLU A 230 -7.43 9.39 2.75
N ILE A 231 -6.87 8.38 3.43
CA ILE A 231 -5.69 8.51 4.28
C ILE A 231 -4.58 7.57 3.81
N TYR A 232 -3.36 8.11 3.73
CA TYR A 232 -2.13 7.35 3.58
C TYR A 232 -1.32 7.44 4.88
N ALA A 233 -0.89 6.29 5.41
CA ALA A 233 -0.16 6.23 6.67
C ALA A 233 0.96 5.18 6.63
N SER A 234 2.19 5.61 6.89
CA SER A 234 3.37 4.73 6.79
C SER A 234 4.36 5.05 7.92
N GLY A 235 4.67 4.06 8.74
CA GLY A 235 5.72 4.16 9.76
C GLY A 235 7.09 3.88 9.16
N ASN A 236 8.10 4.65 9.57
CA ASN A 236 9.49 4.51 9.13
C ASN A 236 10.45 4.51 10.32
N GLY A 237 11.68 4.04 10.14
CA GLY A 237 12.69 4.00 11.21
C GLY A 237 12.24 3.08 12.34
N ASN A 238 12.16 3.58 13.57
CA ASN A 238 11.67 2.79 14.72
C ASN A 238 10.20 2.36 14.59
N GLU A 239 9.46 3.03 13.70
CA GLU A 239 8.06 2.74 13.39
C GLU A 239 7.91 1.89 12.12
N GLU A 240 8.99 1.45 11.46
CA GLU A 240 8.88 0.59 10.26
C GLU A 240 8.35 -0.82 10.61
N PHE A 241 8.76 -1.34 11.77
CA PHE A 241 8.37 -2.66 12.29
C PHE A 241 7.50 -2.53 13.53
N TRP A 242 6.67 -1.48 13.61
CA TRP A 242 5.88 -1.14 14.79
C TRP A 242 5.11 -2.33 15.39
N TYR A 243 4.63 -3.27 14.57
CA TYR A 243 3.93 -4.51 14.96
C TYR A 243 4.80 -5.51 15.75
N THR A 244 6.12 -5.31 15.79
CA THR A 244 7.09 -6.09 16.60
C THR A 244 7.58 -5.36 17.84
N ASN A 245 7.25 -4.07 18.00
CA ASN A 245 7.70 -3.27 19.13
C ASN A 245 7.11 -3.82 20.44
N VAL A 246 7.95 -3.92 21.48
CA VAL A 246 7.51 -4.40 22.80
C VAL A 246 6.91 -3.26 23.61
N ILE A 247 6.13 -3.60 24.65
CA ILE A 247 5.65 -2.59 25.60
C ILE A 247 6.81 -1.97 26.40
N ASP A 248 6.63 -0.72 26.85
CA ASP A 248 7.64 0.04 27.59
C ASP A 248 8.14 -0.69 28.86
N ALA A 249 7.28 -1.50 29.50
CA ALA A 249 7.65 -2.29 30.68
C ALA A 249 8.65 -3.43 30.36
N VAL A 250 8.75 -3.86 29.10
CA VAL A 250 9.58 -4.98 28.64
C VAL A 250 10.82 -4.48 27.91
N ALA A 251 10.71 -3.38 27.14
CA ALA A 251 11.78 -2.81 26.32
C ALA A 251 13.16 -2.71 26.99
N PRO A 252 13.31 -2.15 28.22
CA PRO A 252 14.62 -1.99 28.84
C PRO A 252 15.34 -3.32 29.14
N THR A 253 14.58 -4.39 29.39
CA THR A 253 15.16 -5.71 29.73
C THR A 253 15.79 -6.38 28.51
N PHE A 254 15.22 -6.16 27.33
CA PHE A 254 15.61 -6.83 26.09
C PHE A 254 16.28 -5.89 25.07
N GLN A 255 16.61 -4.66 25.47
CA GLN A 255 17.24 -3.66 24.58
C GLN A 255 16.47 -3.50 23.25
N SER A 256 15.14 -3.51 23.35
CA SER A 256 14.23 -3.50 22.20
C SER A 256 13.45 -2.19 22.14
N ILE A 257 12.88 -1.90 20.97
CA ILE A 257 12.06 -0.70 20.75
C ILE A 257 10.77 -0.81 21.55
N GLY A 258 10.43 0.27 22.25
CA GLY A 258 9.25 0.38 23.12
C GLY A 258 7.98 0.80 22.38
N ARG A 259 7.04 1.40 23.11
CA ARG A 259 5.77 1.95 22.60
C ARG A 259 4.74 0.93 22.11
N GLY A 260 5.01 -0.36 22.33
CA GLY A 260 4.09 -1.47 22.09
C GLY A 260 3.71 -1.66 20.61
N PRO A 261 2.99 -2.75 20.29
CA PRO A 261 2.76 -3.13 18.91
C PRO A 261 1.49 -2.53 18.29
N PHE A 262 0.71 -1.73 19.02
CA PHE A 262 -0.57 -1.20 18.52
C PHE A 262 -0.45 0.25 18.01
N ARG A 263 -1.09 0.55 16.87
CA ARG A 263 -1.18 1.89 16.29
C ARG A 263 -2.62 2.18 15.84
N GLU A 264 -3.13 3.36 16.19
CA GLU A 264 -4.42 3.88 15.72
C GLU A 264 -4.19 5.21 15.01
N VAL A 265 -4.47 5.27 13.71
CA VAL A 265 -4.48 6.54 12.97
C VAL A 265 -5.86 7.16 13.15
N GLN A 266 -5.93 8.44 13.50
CA GLN A 266 -7.16 9.14 13.84
C GLN A 266 -7.36 10.35 12.91
N LEU A 267 -8.60 10.57 12.48
CA LEU A 267 -9.03 11.80 11.81
C LEU A 267 -9.89 12.64 12.74
N TYR A 268 -9.48 13.87 12.98
CA TYR A 268 -10.26 14.88 13.70
C TYR A 268 -10.72 15.99 12.75
N ILE A 269 -11.92 16.50 12.99
CA ILE A 269 -12.53 17.65 12.30
C ILE A 269 -12.96 18.63 13.38
N ASP A 270 -12.36 19.82 13.40
CA ASP A 270 -12.57 20.85 14.44
C ASP A 270 -12.46 20.30 15.88
N GLY A 271 -11.54 19.35 16.08
CA GLY A 271 -11.30 18.70 17.37
C GLY A 271 -12.26 17.53 17.70
N GLN A 272 -13.23 17.23 16.83
CA GLN A 272 -14.13 16.07 16.96
C GLN A 272 -13.57 14.87 16.19
N LEU A 273 -13.56 13.68 16.79
CA LEU A 273 -13.08 12.47 16.14
C LEU A 273 -14.10 12.00 15.08
N ALA A 274 -13.68 12.01 13.82
CA ALA A 274 -14.53 11.62 12.68
C ALA A 274 -14.37 10.15 12.30
N GLY A 275 -13.23 9.53 12.60
CA GLY A 275 -12.99 8.11 12.32
C GLY A 275 -11.57 7.67 12.68
N THR A 276 -11.33 6.36 12.62
CA THR A 276 -10.05 5.75 13.00
C THR A 276 -9.62 4.69 11.99
N VAL A 277 -8.34 4.34 11.99
CA VAL A 277 -7.77 3.29 11.13
C VAL A 277 -6.80 2.45 11.94
N PHE A 278 -6.97 1.13 11.89
CA PHE A 278 -5.97 0.17 12.33
C PHE A 278 -5.18 -0.28 11.09
N PRO A 279 -3.95 0.22 10.89
CA PRO A 279 -3.27 0.09 9.61
C PRO A 279 -2.83 -1.35 9.33
N TYR A 280 -2.80 -1.71 8.05
CA TYR A 280 -2.13 -2.91 7.54
C TYR A 280 -0.61 -2.81 7.79
N ALA A 281 0.00 -3.91 8.20
CA ALA A 281 1.44 -3.98 8.47
C ALA A 281 2.23 -4.09 7.15
N VAL A 282 2.42 -2.98 6.44
CA VAL A 282 3.23 -2.99 5.22
C VAL A 282 4.66 -3.41 5.55
N ILE A 283 5.18 -4.43 4.86
CA ILE A 283 6.58 -4.83 4.94
C ILE A 283 7.31 -4.21 3.76
N TYR A 284 8.33 -3.39 4.03
CA TYR A 284 9.17 -2.81 2.99
C TYR A 284 10.16 -3.84 2.44
N THR A 285 10.72 -3.59 1.26
CA THR A 285 11.52 -4.62 0.56
C THR A 285 12.85 -4.94 1.23
N GLY A 286 13.34 -4.10 2.15
CA GLY A 286 14.47 -4.39 3.05
C GLY A 286 14.06 -4.97 4.41
N GLY A 287 12.76 -5.09 4.69
CA GLY A 287 12.26 -5.36 6.03
C GLY A 287 12.45 -6.81 6.51
N ILE A 288 12.70 -7.01 7.80
CA ILE A 288 12.85 -8.31 8.48
C ILE A 288 14.03 -9.16 7.93
N ASN A 289 13.89 -9.66 6.70
CA ASN A 289 14.93 -10.29 5.91
C ASN A 289 14.71 -9.86 4.43
N PRO A 290 15.59 -9.02 3.85
CA PRO A 290 15.43 -8.49 2.49
C PRO A 290 15.31 -9.57 1.40
N LEU A 291 15.84 -10.76 1.64
CA LEU A 291 15.79 -11.85 0.66
C LEU A 291 14.44 -12.56 0.60
N LEU A 292 13.55 -12.34 1.57
CA LEU A 292 12.18 -12.85 1.49
C LEU A 292 11.41 -12.15 0.36
N TRP A 293 11.70 -10.88 0.10
CA TRP A 293 10.90 -10.02 -0.78
C TRP A 293 11.44 -9.95 -2.21
N ARG A 294 12.12 -11.01 -2.66
CA ARG A 294 12.74 -11.11 -4.00
C ARG A 294 12.55 -12.51 -4.59
N PRO A 295 12.07 -12.66 -5.84
CA PRO A 295 11.75 -11.61 -6.84
C PRO A 295 10.33 -11.05 -6.76
N SER A 296 9.61 -11.30 -5.66
CA SER A 296 8.30 -10.69 -5.44
C SER A 296 8.26 -10.01 -4.08
N ALA A 297 8.08 -8.69 -4.11
CA ALA A 297 7.87 -7.87 -2.93
C ALA A 297 6.62 -8.29 -2.15
N SER A 298 6.53 -7.87 -0.89
CA SER A 298 5.33 -8.02 -0.08
C SER A 298 4.16 -7.27 -0.71
N TYR A 299 2.93 -7.76 -0.52
CA TYR A 299 1.75 -6.96 -0.82
C TYR A 299 1.82 -5.62 -0.06
N GLY A 300 1.49 -4.54 -0.76
CA GLY A 300 1.53 -3.18 -0.24
C GLY A 300 2.87 -2.46 -0.42
N SER A 301 3.97 -3.12 -0.80
CA SER A 301 5.26 -2.42 -0.96
C SER A 301 5.21 -1.42 -2.12
N TYR A 302 4.81 -1.82 -3.33
CA TYR A 302 4.77 -0.96 -4.53
C TYR A 302 3.48 -0.16 -4.71
N ASP A 303 2.47 -0.43 -3.90
CA ASP A 303 1.21 0.31 -3.87
C ASP A 303 0.61 0.14 -2.48
N GLN A 304 0.92 1.08 -1.58
CA GLN A 304 0.53 0.97 -0.19
C GLN A 304 -1.00 1.12 -0.04
N PRO A 305 -1.62 0.39 0.92
CA PRO A 305 -3.04 0.53 1.22
C PRO A 305 -3.41 1.96 1.63
N THR A 306 -4.60 2.39 1.22
CA THR A 306 -5.26 3.62 1.70
C THR A 306 -6.54 3.29 2.44
N TYR A 307 -7.03 4.25 3.22
CA TYR A 307 -8.17 4.07 4.11
C TYR A 307 -9.19 5.18 3.94
N TYR A 308 -10.48 4.86 4.08
CA TYR A 308 -11.57 5.79 3.83
C TYR A 308 -12.42 6.04 5.08
N ILE A 309 -12.66 7.32 5.38
CA ILE A 309 -13.57 7.78 6.43
C ILE A 309 -14.65 8.64 5.78
N ASP A 310 -15.91 8.33 6.06
CA ASP A 310 -17.04 9.13 5.57
C ASP A 310 -17.18 10.41 6.41
N VAL A 311 -16.92 11.55 5.78
CA VAL A 311 -17.03 12.87 6.41
C VAL A 311 -18.43 13.47 6.18
N THR A 312 -19.27 12.84 5.36
CA THR A 312 -20.61 13.31 5.01
C THR A 312 -21.48 13.70 6.22
N PRO A 313 -21.46 12.98 7.37
CA PRO A 313 -22.21 13.38 8.56
C PRO A 313 -21.85 14.78 9.12
N PHE A 314 -20.66 15.30 8.82
CA PHE A 314 -20.21 16.62 9.28
C PHE A 314 -20.57 17.76 8.31
N LEU A 315 -21.15 17.48 7.13
CA LEU A 315 -21.39 18.52 6.11
C LEU A 315 -22.28 19.66 6.59
N GLY A 316 -23.21 19.41 7.54
CA GLY A 316 -24.05 20.47 8.10
C GLY A 316 -23.26 21.62 8.73
N THR A 317 -22.07 21.35 9.27
CA THR A 317 -21.16 22.36 9.83
C THR A 317 -20.09 22.79 8.85
N LEU A 318 -19.63 21.89 7.96
CA LEU A 318 -18.47 22.14 7.09
C LEU A 318 -18.74 23.02 5.86
N THR A 319 -20.00 23.15 5.43
CA THR A 319 -20.38 23.83 4.19
C THR A 319 -20.72 25.31 4.39
N ASP A 320 -20.20 25.94 5.45
CA ASP A 320 -20.54 27.31 5.87
C ASP A 320 -19.69 28.41 5.19
N ASP A 321 -18.96 28.05 4.14
CA ASP A 321 -17.99 28.91 3.42
C ASP A 321 -16.76 29.33 4.28
N ALA A 322 -16.58 28.76 5.47
CA ALA A 322 -15.42 28.98 6.34
C ALA A 322 -14.36 27.86 6.22
N PRO A 323 -13.10 28.15 6.59
CA PRO A 323 -12.09 27.10 6.72
C PRO A 323 -12.28 26.31 8.03
N HIS A 324 -12.22 24.98 7.93
CA HIS A 324 -12.29 24.04 9.06
C HIS A 324 -10.99 23.28 9.25
N ASN A 325 -10.66 22.93 10.49
CA ASN A 325 -9.42 22.24 10.81
C ASN A 325 -9.58 20.72 10.69
N PHE A 326 -8.84 20.12 9.75
CA PHE A 326 -8.73 18.66 9.62
C PHE A 326 -7.37 18.22 10.13
N THR A 327 -7.36 17.27 11.07
CA THR A 327 -6.13 16.81 11.73
C THR A 327 -6.02 15.29 11.67
N LEU A 328 -4.89 14.82 11.14
CA LEU A 328 -4.45 13.42 11.24
C LEU A 328 -3.44 13.25 12.38
N THR A 329 -3.55 12.17 13.12
CA THR A 329 -2.59 11.78 14.16
C THR A 329 -2.46 10.27 14.26
N VAL A 330 -1.40 9.79 14.91
CA VAL A 330 -1.19 8.38 15.23
C VAL A 330 -1.04 8.23 16.74
N ARG A 331 -1.83 7.34 17.34
CA ARG A 331 -1.74 6.97 18.75
C ARG A 331 -1.09 5.61 18.91
N GLY A 332 -0.20 5.52 19.89
CA GLY A 332 0.50 4.30 20.27
C GLY A 332 0.26 3.90 21.71
N MET A 333 1.09 3.01 22.24
CA MET A 333 0.99 2.52 23.61
C MET A 333 2.02 3.14 24.56
N GLY A 334 2.77 4.14 24.08
CA GLY A 334 3.67 4.91 24.94
C GLY A 334 2.94 5.70 26.01
N GLN A 335 3.72 6.32 26.88
CA GLN A 335 3.19 7.29 27.83
C GLN A 335 2.39 8.37 27.09
N ASN A 336 1.18 8.69 27.58
CA ASN A 336 0.25 9.61 26.92
C ASN A 336 -0.12 9.22 25.47
N SER A 337 -0.16 7.90 25.21
CA SER A 337 -0.46 7.34 23.89
C SER A 337 0.54 7.74 22.81
N SER A 338 1.80 7.98 23.19
CA SER A 338 2.86 8.34 22.25
C SER A 338 3.29 7.16 21.37
N ILE A 339 3.83 7.51 20.20
CA ILE A 339 4.56 6.64 19.28
C ILE A 339 6.04 7.02 19.27
N ASP A 340 6.88 6.24 18.59
CA ASP A 340 8.19 6.68 18.13
C ASP A 340 8.04 7.61 16.90
N ASP A 341 9.14 8.20 16.44
CA ASP A 341 9.10 9.21 15.38
C ASP A 341 9.02 8.60 13.96
N ASN A 342 8.57 9.40 12.99
CA ASN A 342 8.54 9.13 11.54
C ASN A 342 7.34 8.31 11.01
N TRP A 343 6.13 8.63 11.47
CA TRP A 343 4.92 8.32 10.72
C TRP A 343 4.65 9.37 9.65
N PHE A 344 4.68 8.98 8.38
CA PHE A 344 4.32 9.85 7.27
C PHE A 344 2.83 9.77 7.01
N LEU A 345 2.12 10.88 7.25
CA LEU A 345 0.68 11.00 7.03
C LEU A 345 0.38 11.97 5.89
N THR A 346 -0.59 11.59 5.06
CA THR A 346 -1.31 12.52 4.19
C THR A 346 -2.76 12.08 4.11
N GLY A 347 -3.62 13.01 3.71
CA GLY A 347 -4.95 12.69 3.27
C GLY A 347 -5.39 13.54 2.10
N ASN A 348 -6.52 13.18 1.52
CA ASN A 348 -7.22 14.01 0.56
C ASN A 348 -8.73 13.91 0.81
N LEU A 349 -9.38 15.07 0.97
CA LEU A 349 -10.83 15.13 1.10
C LEU A 349 -11.44 15.13 -0.29
N GLN A 350 -12.13 14.05 -0.61
CA GLN A 350 -12.83 13.79 -1.86
C GLN A 350 -14.26 14.29 -1.74
N VAL A 351 -14.59 15.36 -2.46
CA VAL A 351 -15.90 16.01 -2.39
C VAL A 351 -16.69 15.73 -3.65
N TYR A 352 -17.92 15.27 -3.44
CA TYR A 352 -18.94 15.08 -4.47
C TYR A 352 -19.88 16.28 -4.39
N LEU A 353 -19.95 17.08 -5.44
CA LEU A 353 -20.79 18.28 -5.50
C LEU A 353 -22.23 17.95 -5.92
N SER A 354 -23.16 18.69 -5.37
CA SER A 354 -24.54 18.72 -5.83
C SER A 354 -24.65 19.50 -7.15
N SER A 355 -25.65 19.18 -7.97
CA SER A 355 -25.97 19.97 -9.17
C SER A 355 -26.59 21.33 -8.84
N CYS A 356 -27.06 21.53 -7.60
CA CYS A 356 -27.52 22.83 -7.13
C CYS A 356 -26.36 23.62 -6.51
N GLU A 357 -26.44 24.94 -6.57
CA GLU A 357 -25.47 25.85 -5.93
C GLU A 357 -25.86 26.19 -4.47
N GLU A 358 -27.04 25.74 -4.03
CA GLU A 358 -27.52 25.95 -2.67
C GLU A 358 -26.60 25.29 -1.65
N ARG A 359 -26.48 25.93 -0.49
CA ARG A 359 -25.72 25.38 0.64
C ARG A 359 -26.37 24.07 1.10
N THR A 360 -25.59 22.99 1.12
CA THR A 360 -25.98 21.76 1.82
C THR A 360 -26.01 22.02 3.31
N THR A 361 -27.12 21.74 3.98
CA THR A 361 -27.27 21.90 5.44
C THR A 361 -27.44 20.54 6.10
N GLY A 362 -27.33 20.49 7.42
CA GLY A 362 -27.60 19.25 8.14
C GLY A 362 -27.60 19.39 9.65
N GLU A 363 -28.16 18.39 10.30
CA GLU A 363 -28.24 18.27 11.75
C GLU A 363 -27.68 16.91 12.17
N MET A 364 -26.64 16.93 13.01
CA MET A 364 -26.07 15.72 13.59
C MET A 364 -27.09 15.08 14.53
N LYS A 365 -27.43 13.81 14.29
CA LYS A 365 -28.42 13.06 15.07
C LYS A 365 -27.76 12.16 16.09
N GLU A 366 -26.59 11.62 15.76
CA GLU A 366 -25.83 10.71 16.60
C GLU A 366 -24.35 11.02 16.47
N TYR A 367 -23.66 11.09 17.61
CA TYR A 367 -22.21 11.25 17.67
C TYR A 367 -21.69 10.42 18.83
N GLU A 368 -21.39 9.16 18.52
CA GLU A 368 -20.78 8.20 19.42
C GLU A 368 -19.36 7.88 18.91
N PRO A 369 -18.39 8.79 19.10
CA PRO A 369 -17.02 8.58 18.62
C PRO A 369 -16.26 7.49 19.41
N GLY A 370 -16.89 6.88 20.42
CA GLY A 370 -16.24 6.09 21.47
C GLY A 370 -15.22 6.90 22.29
N PRO A 371 -14.33 6.24 23.07
CA PRO A 371 -13.44 6.95 23.99
C PRO A 371 -12.36 7.77 23.27
N ASP A 372 -12.10 9.00 23.73
CA ASP A 372 -11.06 9.87 23.18
C ASP A 372 -9.65 9.25 23.20
N THR A 373 -9.37 8.45 24.24
CA THR A 373 -8.12 7.71 24.39
C THR A 373 -8.43 6.22 24.46
N LEU A 374 -7.99 5.47 23.45
CA LEU A 374 -8.05 4.03 23.47
C LEU A 374 -6.90 3.48 24.34
N THR A 375 -7.23 2.71 25.37
CA THR A 375 -6.23 2.05 26.24
C THR A 375 -6.28 0.55 26.00
N PRO A 376 -5.32 -0.04 25.28
CA PRO A 376 -5.28 -1.48 25.06
C PRO A 376 -5.15 -2.27 26.37
N GLU A 377 -5.80 -3.43 26.43
CA GLU A 377 -5.56 -4.44 27.47
C GLU A 377 -4.16 -5.02 27.25
N VAL A 378 -3.34 -5.03 28.31
CA VAL A 378 -1.98 -5.58 28.28
C VAL A 378 -1.80 -6.62 29.36
N LEU A 379 -1.44 -7.84 28.97
CA LEU A 379 -1.01 -8.91 29.86
C LEU A 379 0.42 -9.28 29.55
N TYR A 380 1.32 -9.21 30.52
CA TYR A 380 2.72 -9.60 30.31
C TYR A 380 3.30 -10.35 31.49
N ARG A 381 4.29 -11.21 31.21
CA ARG A 381 5.06 -11.93 32.23
C ARG A 381 6.51 -12.07 31.80
N PHE A 382 7.42 -11.85 32.75
CA PHE A 382 8.79 -12.30 32.64
C PHE A 382 8.87 -13.79 32.97
N GLN A 383 9.81 -14.46 32.33
CA GLN A 383 10.08 -15.89 32.45
C GLN A 383 11.57 -16.10 32.67
N ASN A 384 11.95 -17.25 33.24
CA ASN A 384 13.35 -17.69 33.36
C ASN A 384 14.28 -16.60 33.93
N ASN A 385 13.92 -16.03 35.08
CA ASN A 385 14.65 -14.93 35.71
C ASN A 385 14.87 -13.72 34.77
N LYS A 386 13.83 -13.33 34.02
CA LYS A 386 13.81 -12.24 33.03
C LYS A 386 14.66 -12.46 31.78
N THR A 387 15.04 -13.70 31.45
CA THR A 387 15.71 -14.01 30.18
C THR A 387 14.75 -14.19 29.01
N ALA A 388 13.44 -14.26 29.29
CA ALA A 388 12.37 -14.23 28.30
C ALA A 388 11.15 -13.48 28.85
N ALA A 389 10.29 -12.99 27.97
CA ALA A 389 8.99 -12.42 28.30
C ALA A 389 7.95 -12.81 27.25
N SER A 390 6.69 -12.86 27.69
CA SER A 390 5.54 -12.95 26.78
C SER A 390 4.60 -11.79 27.07
N VAL A 391 4.06 -11.19 26.02
CA VAL A 391 3.11 -10.07 26.09
C VAL A 391 1.92 -10.39 25.21
N ARG A 392 0.72 -10.06 25.68
CA ARG A 392 -0.51 -10.03 24.91
C ARG A 392 -1.08 -8.63 24.98
N VAL A 393 -1.41 -8.06 23.83
CA VAL A 393 -2.10 -6.78 23.67
C VAL A 393 -3.41 -7.06 22.97
N ALA A 394 -4.51 -6.49 23.48
CA ALA A 394 -5.82 -6.58 22.84
C ALA A 394 -6.57 -5.26 22.98
N THR A 395 -7.29 -4.86 21.93
CA THR A 395 -8.15 -3.68 22.00
C THR A 395 -9.29 -3.76 21.00
N THR A 396 -10.36 -3.01 21.26
CA THR A 396 -11.52 -2.87 20.39
C THR A 396 -11.93 -1.42 20.28
N ARG A 397 -12.28 -0.96 19.08
CA ARG A 397 -12.79 0.38 18.81
C ARG A 397 -14.15 0.28 18.15
N SER A 398 -15.10 1.07 18.61
CA SER A 398 -16.37 1.27 17.92
C SER A 398 -16.68 2.75 17.85
N LEU A 399 -17.30 3.17 16.75
CA LEU A 399 -17.73 4.53 16.48
C LEU A 399 -18.99 4.49 15.61
N SER A 400 -19.96 5.35 15.92
CA SER A 400 -21.19 5.57 15.14
C SER A 400 -21.47 7.07 15.07
N ILE A 401 -21.63 7.58 13.85
CA ILE A 401 -21.95 9.00 13.60
C ILE A 401 -23.06 9.04 12.57
N SER A 402 -24.14 9.76 12.87
CA SER A 402 -25.23 9.98 11.91
C SER A 402 -25.72 11.42 11.91
N ALA A 403 -26.22 11.85 10.76
CA ALA A 403 -26.78 13.18 10.56
C ALA A 403 -27.90 13.13 9.53
N GLU A 404 -28.83 14.08 9.61
CA GLU A 404 -29.71 14.41 8.48
C GLU A 404 -29.01 15.46 7.62
N ILE A 405 -28.80 15.16 6.33
CA ILE A 405 -28.18 16.07 5.36
C ILE A 405 -29.22 16.48 4.33
N THR A 406 -29.32 17.79 4.08
CA THR A 406 -30.24 18.39 3.11
C THR A 406 -29.47 19.07 1.99
N SER A 407 -29.68 18.63 0.75
CA SER A 407 -29.11 19.24 -0.45
C SER A 407 -30.15 19.25 -1.59
N CYS A 408 -30.22 20.34 -2.38
CA CYS A 408 -31.26 20.53 -3.39
C CYS A 408 -32.70 20.29 -2.87
N GLY A 409 -33.00 20.68 -1.63
CA GLY A 409 -34.30 20.41 -0.99
C GLY A 409 -34.59 18.94 -0.64
N ASN A 410 -33.66 18.02 -0.86
CA ASN A 410 -33.78 16.61 -0.48
C ASN A 410 -33.03 16.35 0.83
N THR A 411 -33.74 15.82 1.83
CA THR A 411 -33.15 15.43 3.12
C THR A 411 -32.99 13.91 3.20
N VAL A 412 -31.80 13.45 3.56
CA VAL A 412 -31.52 12.03 3.81
C VAL A 412 -30.75 11.86 5.12
N GLU A 413 -30.97 10.74 5.79
CA GLU A 413 -30.10 10.30 6.88
C GLU A 413 -28.81 9.70 6.30
N VAL A 414 -27.67 10.16 6.80
CA VAL A 414 -26.35 9.57 6.53
C VAL A 414 -25.82 8.98 7.83
N ARG A 415 -25.22 7.79 7.76
CA ARG A 415 -24.65 7.09 8.92
C ARG A 415 -23.32 6.47 8.54
N TYR A 416 -22.31 6.69 9.38
CA TYR A 416 -20.98 6.07 9.31
C TYR A 416 -20.74 5.28 10.59
N GLU A 417 -20.46 3.99 10.43
CA GLU A 417 -20.21 3.06 11.53
C GLU A 417 -18.88 2.35 11.30
N GLN A 418 -18.10 2.25 12.38
CA GLN A 418 -16.86 1.52 12.41
C GLN A 418 -16.81 0.60 13.62
N TYR A 419 -16.30 -0.60 13.40
CA TYR A 419 -15.92 -1.55 14.43
C TYR A 419 -14.57 -2.18 14.09
N SER A 420 -13.60 -2.07 14.99
CA SER A 420 -12.26 -2.61 14.81
C SER A 420 -11.83 -3.40 16.04
N GLU A 421 -11.17 -4.54 15.82
CA GLU A 421 -10.53 -5.33 16.87
C GLU A 421 -9.06 -5.52 16.53
N TYR A 422 -8.23 -5.61 17.55
CA TYR A 422 -6.81 -5.86 17.41
C TYR A 422 -6.34 -6.81 18.51
N THR A 423 -5.55 -7.79 18.12
CA THR A 423 -4.82 -8.65 19.06
C THR A 423 -3.39 -8.84 18.59
N ASN A 424 -2.46 -8.88 19.54
CA ASN A 424 -1.06 -9.20 19.30
C ASN A 424 -0.55 -10.03 20.47
N PHE A 425 -0.01 -11.21 20.16
CA PHE A 425 0.73 -12.03 21.09
C PHE A 425 2.18 -12.04 20.68
N MET A 426 3.07 -11.77 21.62
CA MET A 426 4.50 -11.73 21.35
C MET A 426 5.29 -12.45 22.44
N THR A 427 6.39 -13.08 22.03
CA THR A 427 7.43 -13.55 22.95
C THR A 427 8.77 -12.99 22.55
N ILE A 428 9.57 -12.64 23.55
CA ILE A 428 10.92 -12.10 23.36
C ILE A 428 11.88 -12.80 24.30
N SER A 429 13.07 -13.12 23.81
CA SER A 429 14.12 -13.75 24.62
C SER A 429 15.50 -13.43 24.05
N ASN A 430 16.56 -13.96 24.68
CA ASN A 430 17.94 -13.81 24.20
C ASN A 430 18.33 -12.35 23.96
N MET A 431 18.04 -11.47 24.94
CA MET A 431 18.29 -10.03 24.85
C MET A 431 17.68 -9.38 23.60
N GLY A 432 16.48 -9.81 23.21
CA GLY A 432 15.74 -9.25 22.07
C GLY A 432 16.08 -9.86 20.72
N ASN A 433 17.11 -10.71 20.65
CA ASN A 433 17.52 -11.36 19.41
C ASN A 433 16.52 -12.39 18.91
N ASN A 434 15.71 -12.97 19.80
CA ASN A 434 14.68 -13.94 19.42
C ASN A 434 13.32 -13.31 19.69
N GLN A 435 12.53 -13.15 18.63
CA GLN A 435 11.18 -12.58 18.71
C GLN A 435 10.19 -13.46 17.96
N TYR A 436 9.01 -13.60 18.54
CA TYR A 436 7.85 -14.17 17.89
C TYR A 436 6.68 -13.22 18.09
N VAL A 437 5.94 -12.94 17.04
CA VAL A 437 4.75 -12.10 17.01
C VAL A 437 3.67 -12.85 16.25
N ASP A 438 2.46 -12.86 16.79
CA ASP A 438 1.24 -13.30 16.14
C ASP A 438 0.17 -12.23 16.35
N GLN A 439 -0.18 -11.52 15.27
CA GLN A 439 -1.07 -10.36 15.28
C GLN A 439 -2.24 -10.57 14.34
N LEU A 440 -3.41 -10.13 14.79
CA LEU A 440 -4.62 -10.10 13.99
C LEU A 440 -5.31 -8.74 14.17
N THR A 441 -5.51 -8.04 13.07
CA THR A 441 -6.39 -6.88 12.98
C THR A 441 -7.67 -7.25 12.25
N PHE A 442 -8.80 -6.86 12.81
CA PHE A 442 -10.11 -6.99 12.21
C PHE A 442 -10.78 -5.62 12.12
N SER A 443 -11.45 -5.31 11.01
CA SER A 443 -12.24 -4.07 10.89
C SER A 443 -13.47 -4.26 10.01
N LYS A 444 -14.60 -3.73 10.46
CA LYS A 444 -15.82 -3.54 9.68
C LYS A 444 -16.13 -2.06 9.64
N ILE A 445 -16.34 -1.54 8.44
CA ILE A 445 -16.75 -0.17 8.17
C ILE A 445 -18.00 -0.22 7.33
N ARG A 446 -19.02 0.56 7.69
CA ARG A 446 -20.27 0.71 6.96
C ARG A 446 -20.58 2.19 6.84
N SER A 447 -20.97 2.62 5.65
CA SER A 447 -21.62 3.90 5.46
C SER A 447 -22.89 3.72 4.65
N THR A 448 -23.96 4.35 5.11
CA THR A 448 -25.24 4.41 4.42
C THR A 448 -25.69 5.83 4.24
N HIS A 449 -26.11 6.20 3.03
CA HIS A 449 -26.80 7.47 2.76
C HIS A 449 -28.23 7.13 2.34
N GLY A 450 -29.26 7.76 2.92
CA GLY A 450 -30.67 7.50 2.59
C GLY A 450 -31.06 6.01 2.63
N GLY A 451 -30.47 5.24 3.55
CA GLY A 451 -30.72 3.80 3.72
C GLY A 451 -30.02 2.87 2.72
N LYS A 452 -29.24 3.38 1.75
CA LYS A 452 -28.41 2.54 0.87
C LYS A 452 -26.95 2.55 1.30
N MET A 453 -26.30 1.40 1.22
CA MET A 453 -24.88 1.26 1.52
C MET A 453 -24.03 1.87 0.40
N VAL A 454 -23.27 2.92 0.73
CA VAL A 454 -22.38 3.62 -0.21
C VAL A 454 -20.91 3.24 0.00
N TYR A 455 -20.59 2.65 1.14
CA TYR A 455 -19.29 2.05 1.43
C TYR A 455 -19.42 0.88 2.40
N ARG A 456 -18.65 -0.15 2.10
CA ARG A 456 -18.43 -1.34 2.88
C ARG A 456 -16.93 -1.61 2.88
N GLY A 457 -16.38 -1.80 4.06
CA GLY A 457 -15.04 -2.36 4.24
C GLY A 457 -15.09 -3.45 5.28
N ASP A 458 -14.75 -4.68 4.90
CA ASP A 458 -14.48 -5.78 5.81
C ASP A 458 -13.03 -6.18 5.62
N PHE A 459 -12.21 -6.07 6.66
CA PHE A 459 -10.77 -6.23 6.58
C PHE A 459 -10.26 -7.15 7.69
N VAL A 460 -9.42 -8.11 7.31
CA VAL A 460 -8.70 -9.03 8.20
C VAL A 460 -7.23 -9.03 7.80
N TYR A 461 -6.36 -8.58 8.70
CA TYR A 461 -4.92 -8.46 8.45
C TYR A 461 -4.13 -9.32 9.45
N PRO A 462 -3.92 -10.63 9.16
CA PRO A 462 -3.05 -11.48 9.95
C PRO A 462 -1.57 -11.24 9.61
N ILE A 463 -0.72 -11.23 10.64
CA ILE A 463 0.73 -11.29 10.47
C ILE A 463 1.36 -12.10 11.61
N THR A 464 2.19 -13.07 11.25
CA THR A 464 3.08 -13.78 12.17
C THR A 464 4.52 -13.52 11.76
N VAL A 465 5.36 -13.11 12.70
CA VAL A 465 6.80 -12.88 12.48
C VAL A 465 7.58 -13.67 13.52
N ASN A 466 8.45 -14.56 13.07
CA ASN A 466 9.38 -15.29 13.92
C ASN A 466 10.81 -15.01 13.46
N THR A 467 11.58 -14.31 14.30
CA THR A 467 12.94 -13.89 13.98
C THR A 467 13.93 -14.36 15.04
N SER A 468 15.14 -14.65 14.59
CA SER A 468 16.28 -14.93 15.45
C SER A 468 17.54 -14.30 14.87
N TYR A 469 18.24 -13.50 15.67
CA TYR A 469 19.55 -12.95 15.32
C TYR A 469 20.67 -13.71 16.03
N ILE A 470 21.53 -14.34 15.25
CA ILE A 470 22.71 -15.06 15.74
C ILE A 470 23.92 -14.13 15.58
N SER A 471 24.39 -13.54 16.67
CA SER A 471 25.57 -12.66 16.65
C SER A 471 26.87 -13.46 16.61
N TYR A 472 27.80 -13.01 15.76
CA TYR A 472 29.19 -13.49 15.70
C TYR A 472 30.17 -12.44 16.27
N GLY A 473 29.66 -11.40 16.94
CA GLY A 473 30.44 -10.29 17.49
C GLY A 473 30.60 -9.11 16.51
N GLY A 474 30.65 -7.89 17.06
CA GLY A 474 30.57 -6.66 16.28
C GLY A 474 29.24 -6.57 15.51
N ASN A 475 29.28 -6.05 14.29
CA ASN A 475 28.11 -5.99 13.40
C ASN A 475 28.01 -7.25 12.49
N ASN A 476 28.53 -8.38 12.95
CA ASN A 476 28.48 -9.65 12.23
C ASN A 476 27.40 -10.55 12.84
N GLY A 477 26.57 -11.14 12.00
CA GLY A 477 25.56 -12.09 12.45
C GLY A 477 24.68 -12.60 11.34
N THR A 478 23.79 -13.51 11.68
CA THR A 478 22.79 -14.07 10.76
C THR A 478 21.40 -13.85 11.32
N ILE A 479 20.53 -13.24 10.51
CA ILE A 479 19.09 -13.17 10.75
C ILE A 479 18.48 -14.45 10.19
N LEU A 480 17.66 -15.13 10.99
CA LEU A 480 16.73 -16.17 10.56
C LEU A 480 15.32 -15.60 10.68
N ALA A 481 14.50 -15.79 9.66
CA ALA A 481 13.15 -15.23 9.63
C ALA A 481 12.15 -16.22 9.03
N ILE A 482 11.02 -16.39 9.69
CA ILE A 482 9.81 -16.99 9.16
C ILE A 482 8.69 -15.96 9.29
N VAL A 483 8.05 -15.62 8.18
CA VAL A 483 6.99 -14.62 8.12
C VAL A 483 5.76 -15.24 7.47
N ASN A 484 4.59 -15.03 8.05
CA ASN A 484 3.31 -15.33 7.47
C ASN A 484 2.54 -14.01 7.43
N HIS A 485 2.25 -13.50 6.23
CA HIS A 485 1.61 -12.21 6.07
C HIS A 485 0.38 -12.38 5.17
N GLY A 486 -0.76 -11.83 5.58
CA GLY A 486 -1.98 -12.02 4.81
C GLY A 486 -2.94 -10.85 4.89
N MET A 487 -3.89 -10.88 3.97
CA MET A 487 -5.02 -9.98 3.91
C MET A 487 -6.23 -10.75 3.42
N ASN A 488 -7.36 -10.61 4.09
CA ASN A 488 -8.67 -10.93 3.55
C ASN A 488 -9.52 -9.67 3.61
N SER A 489 -9.94 -9.17 2.46
CA SER A 489 -10.77 -7.97 2.36
C SER A 489 -11.97 -8.18 1.47
N GLN A 490 -13.09 -7.59 1.88
CA GLN A 490 -14.27 -7.37 1.04
C GLN A 490 -14.65 -5.89 1.14
N SER A 491 -14.51 -5.15 0.04
CA SER A 491 -14.74 -3.72 0.04
C SER A 491 -15.17 -3.18 -1.31
N ASN A 492 -15.85 -2.04 -1.31
CA ASN A 492 -16.02 -1.19 -2.50
C ASN A 492 -15.27 0.13 -2.30
N LEU A 493 -15.08 0.88 -3.38
CA LEU A 493 -14.64 2.26 -3.31
C LEU A 493 -15.81 3.14 -2.83
N PRO A 494 -15.57 4.22 -2.06
CA PRO A 494 -16.61 5.20 -1.75
C PRO A 494 -17.43 5.62 -2.98
N MET A 495 -18.76 5.64 -2.83
CA MET A 495 -19.71 6.01 -3.89
C MET A 495 -19.62 5.13 -5.15
N THR A 496 -19.17 3.87 -5.02
CA THR A 496 -19.24 2.87 -6.09
C THR A 496 -20.05 1.65 -5.67
N GLU A 497 -20.69 0.96 -6.60
CA GLU A 497 -21.41 -0.29 -6.30
C GLU A 497 -20.54 -1.54 -6.46
N GLU A 498 -19.42 -1.43 -7.19
CA GLU A 498 -18.51 -2.53 -7.44
C GLU A 498 -17.86 -3.02 -6.14
N GLN A 499 -18.20 -4.24 -5.74
CA GLN A 499 -17.58 -4.90 -4.60
C GLN A 499 -16.41 -5.74 -5.06
N VAL A 500 -15.30 -5.63 -4.35
CA VAL A 500 -14.07 -6.37 -4.57
C VAL A 500 -13.78 -7.24 -3.36
N GLU A 501 -13.38 -8.48 -3.63
CA GLU A 501 -12.81 -9.41 -2.66
C GLU A 501 -11.32 -9.61 -2.99
N ILE A 502 -10.44 -9.46 -2.00
CA ILE A 502 -9.03 -9.84 -2.13
C ILE A 502 -8.66 -10.79 -1.00
N VAL A 503 -8.07 -11.93 -1.36
CA VAL A 503 -7.41 -12.84 -0.42
C VAL A 503 -5.94 -12.94 -0.81
N PHE A 504 -5.07 -12.60 0.11
CA PHE A 504 -3.62 -12.63 -0.06
C PHE A 504 -2.99 -13.35 1.13
N GLN A 505 -2.01 -14.20 0.83
CA GLN A 505 -1.21 -14.93 1.80
C GLN A 505 0.21 -15.05 1.24
N GLN A 506 1.22 -14.69 2.03
CA GLN A 506 2.63 -14.83 1.68
C GLN A 506 3.40 -15.39 2.88
N ASP A 507 3.89 -16.61 2.69
CA ASP A 507 4.65 -17.36 3.68
C ASP A 507 6.12 -17.34 3.28
N GLY A 508 6.94 -16.59 4.01
CA GLY A 508 8.38 -16.46 3.79
C GLY A 508 9.21 -17.24 4.80
N ASN A 509 10.32 -17.82 4.35
CA ASN A 509 11.35 -18.40 5.23
C ASN A 509 12.74 -18.16 4.63
N GLY A 510 13.68 -17.71 5.44
CA GLY A 510 15.02 -17.44 4.96
C GLY A 510 16.04 -17.08 6.03
N SER A 511 17.26 -16.89 5.55
CA SER A 511 18.39 -16.40 6.34
C SER A 511 19.11 -15.25 5.64
N PHE A 512 19.66 -14.33 6.41
CA PHE A 512 20.45 -13.22 5.89
C PHE A 512 21.68 -12.97 6.76
N THR A 513 22.86 -13.10 6.18
CA THR A 513 24.14 -12.96 6.89
C THR A 513 24.75 -11.61 6.62
N LEU A 514 25.08 -10.92 7.71
CA LEU A 514 25.70 -9.62 7.76
C LEU A 514 27.18 -9.76 8.13
N GLN A 515 28.03 -9.02 7.43
CA GLN A 515 29.42 -8.79 7.80
C GLN A 515 29.66 -7.28 7.87
N ASN A 516 30.07 -6.79 9.05
CA ASN A 516 30.23 -5.37 9.37
C ASN A 516 28.96 -4.55 9.07
N GLY A 517 27.77 -5.14 9.29
CA GLY A 517 26.48 -4.51 9.01
C GLY A 517 26.05 -4.55 7.53
N ILE A 518 26.84 -5.17 6.65
CA ILE A 518 26.55 -5.28 5.21
C ILE A 518 26.14 -6.71 4.88
N GLY A 519 25.05 -6.88 4.12
CA GLY A 519 24.61 -8.18 3.61
C GLY A 519 25.64 -8.83 2.69
N VAL A 520 26.10 -10.04 3.04
CA VAL A 520 27.11 -10.77 2.25
C VAL A 520 26.60 -12.07 1.64
N SER A 521 25.62 -12.72 2.26
CA SER A 521 25.02 -13.97 1.78
C SER A 521 23.68 -14.22 2.47
N GLY A 522 22.88 -15.12 1.92
CA GLY A 522 21.63 -15.53 2.54
C GLY A 522 20.79 -16.34 1.56
N THR A 523 19.60 -16.69 2.00
CA THR A 523 18.57 -17.36 1.21
C THR A 523 17.21 -16.80 1.58
N GLY A 524 16.32 -16.67 0.60
CA GLY A 524 14.90 -16.43 0.84
C GLY A 524 14.07 -17.37 -0.01
N GLY A 525 13.03 -17.92 0.59
CA GLY A 525 11.96 -18.62 -0.10
C GLY A 525 10.62 -18.07 0.33
N GLN A 526 9.64 -18.15 -0.56
CA GLN A 526 8.28 -17.75 -0.27
C GLN A 526 7.25 -18.56 -1.05
N ASN A 527 6.10 -18.79 -0.44
CA ASN A 527 4.88 -19.24 -1.09
C ASN A 527 3.85 -18.14 -1.01
N LEU A 528 3.34 -17.70 -2.14
CA LEU A 528 2.35 -16.63 -2.24
C LEU A 528 1.10 -17.14 -2.93
N VAL A 529 -0.05 -16.86 -2.33
CA VAL A 529 -1.37 -17.02 -2.91
C VAL A 529 -2.04 -15.65 -2.96
N PHE A 530 -2.50 -15.26 -4.13
CA PHE A 530 -3.29 -14.06 -4.34
C PHE A 530 -4.58 -14.42 -5.07
N VAL A 531 -5.71 -13.92 -4.61
CA VAL A 531 -7.02 -14.10 -5.21
C VAL A 531 -7.73 -12.75 -5.21
N TYR A 532 -8.29 -12.38 -6.35
CA TYR A 532 -9.15 -11.23 -6.55
C TYR A 532 -10.43 -11.69 -7.24
N ARG A 533 -11.56 -11.15 -6.79
CA ARG A 533 -12.87 -11.25 -7.44
C ARG A 533 -13.60 -9.94 -7.31
N ASP A 534 -14.48 -9.65 -8.25
CA ASP A 534 -15.42 -8.55 -8.10
C ASP A 534 -16.87 -8.93 -8.45
N SER A 535 -17.77 -7.98 -8.22
CA SER A 535 -19.20 -8.12 -8.54
C SER A 535 -19.51 -8.14 -10.04
N ASN A 536 -18.54 -7.82 -10.89
CA ASN A 536 -18.65 -7.88 -12.36
C ASN A 536 -18.11 -9.21 -12.91
N GLU A 537 -17.98 -10.23 -12.05
CA GLU A 537 -17.46 -11.57 -12.38
C GLU A 537 -16.02 -11.58 -12.91
N ARG A 538 -15.27 -10.48 -12.75
CA ARG A 538 -13.83 -10.47 -13.05
C ARG A 538 -13.10 -11.19 -11.92
N SER A 539 -12.09 -11.96 -12.30
CA SER A 539 -11.32 -12.77 -11.36
C SER A 539 -9.86 -12.85 -11.75
N TYR A 540 -9.01 -12.89 -10.74
CA TYR A 540 -7.59 -13.14 -10.89
C TYR A 540 -7.12 -14.00 -9.73
N SER A 541 -6.32 -15.01 -9.99
CA SER A 541 -5.64 -15.75 -8.93
C SER A 541 -4.22 -16.06 -9.36
N ARG A 542 -3.26 -15.94 -8.45
CA ARG A 542 -1.86 -16.26 -8.70
C ARG A 542 -1.27 -17.06 -7.55
N TYR A 543 -0.62 -18.16 -7.89
CA TYR A 543 0.22 -18.94 -6.99
C TYR A 543 1.67 -18.75 -7.42
N LEU A 544 2.53 -18.36 -6.48
CA LEU A 544 3.95 -18.15 -6.73
C LEU A 544 4.75 -18.89 -5.67
N GLU A 545 5.71 -19.70 -6.11
CA GLU A 545 6.67 -20.40 -5.27
C GLU A 545 8.08 -19.94 -5.63
N VAL A 546 8.80 -19.47 -4.62
CA VAL A 546 10.17 -19.01 -4.72
C VAL A 546 11.00 -19.84 -3.74
N GLU A 547 12.12 -20.39 -4.21
CA GLU A 547 13.07 -21.11 -3.40
C GLU A 547 14.48 -20.60 -3.71
N GLN A 548 15.27 -20.30 -2.69
CA GLN A 548 16.63 -19.76 -2.84
C GLN A 548 16.68 -18.55 -3.80
N ASN A 549 15.75 -17.62 -3.65
CA ASN A 549 15.62 -16.39 -4.43
C ASN A 549 15.33 -16.60 -5.93
N LYS A 550 14.90 -17.80 -6.33
CA LYS A 550 14.51 -18.16 -7.68
C LYS A 550 13.05 -18.62 -7.73
N ILE A 551 12.34 -18.26 -8.79
CA ILE A 551 10.98 -18.71 -9.04
C ILE A 551 11.02 -20.19 -9.44
N LYS A 552 10.28 -21.02 -8.71
CA LYS A 552 10.10 -22.45 -8.98
C LYS A 552 8.76 -22.73 -9.66
N SER A 553 7.73 -21.97 -9.30
CA SER A 553 6.40 -22.06 -9.90
C SER A 553 5.74 -20.69 -9.93
N ASP A 554 5.05 -20.38 -11.03
CA ASP A 554 4.23 -19.18 -11.17
C ASP A 554 3.00 -19.52 -12.02
N LEU A 555 1.84 -19.58 -11.38
CA LEU A 555 0.60 -20.02 -11.99
C LEU A 555 -0.46 -18.93 -11.83
N ALA A 556 -1.00 -18.44 -12.95
CA ALA A 556 -2.07 -17.46 -12.96
C ALA A 556 -3.37 -18.04 -13.56
N PHE A 557 -4.50 -17.66 -12.97
CA PHE A 557 -5.85 -18.12 -13.30
C PHE A 557 -6.85 -16.96 -13.26
N GLY A 558 -8.06 -17.20 -13.77
CA GLY A 558 -9.16 -16.22 -13.79
C GLY A 558 -9.27 -15.47 -15.12
N THR A 559 -10.24 -14.58 -15.20
CA THR A 559 -10.55 -13.81 -16.41
C THR A 559 -9.51 -12.72 -16.72
N LEU A 560 -8.75 -12.27 -15.71
CA LEU A 560 -7.73 -11.22 -15.86
C LEU A 560 -6.29 -11.77 -16.00
N LYS A 561 -6.11 -13.09 -16.10
CA LYS A 561 -4.78 -13.74 -16.03
C LYS A 561 -3.80 -13.29 -17.12
N ASP A 562 -4.31 -12.91 -18.28
CA ASP A 562 -3.52 -12.55 -19.47
C ASP A 562 -3.24 -11.03 -19.53
N ILE A 563 -3.70 -10.25 -18.54
CA ILE A 563 -3.50 -8.81 -18.49
C ILE A 563 -2.14 -8.49 -17.82
N PRO A 564 -1.24 -7.74 -18.50
CA PRO A 564 0.04 -7.33 -17.92
C PRO A 564 -0.14 -6.42 -16.70
N SER A 565 0.56 -6.71 -15.60
CA SER A 565 0.51 -5.92 -14.35
C SER A 565 1.85 -5.26 -13.97
N GLY A 566 2.80 -5.18 -14.91
CA GLY A 566 4.19 -4.76 -14.69
C GLY A 566 5.18 -5.71 -15.37
N PHE A 567 6.39 -5.87 -14.81
CA PHE A 567 7.32 -6.88 -15.31
C PHE A 567 6.76 -8.29 -15.14
N SER A 568 6.87 -9.09 -16.20
CA SER A 568 6.77 -10.55 -16.10
C SER A 568 7.96 -11.10 -15.30
N PRO A 569 7.78 -12.16 -14.50
CA PRO A 569 8.90 -12.90 -13.90
C PRO A 569 9.97 -13.29 -14.94
N GLN A 570 11.23 -13.39 -14.50
CA GLN A 570 12.26 -14.09 -15.29
C GLN A 570 11.83 -15.55 -15.49
N GLU A 571 12.18 -16.12 -16.65
CA GLU A 571 11.80 -17.50 -17.04
C GLU A 571 11.99 -18.50 -15.89
N VAL A 572 11.01 -19.38 -15.71
CA VAL A 572 11.06 -20.49 -14.75
C VAL A 572 12.30 -21.33 -15.07
N ASP A 573 13.15 -21.59 -14.09
CA ASP A 573 14.27 -22.53 -14.23
C ASP A 573 13.68 -23.95 -14.35
N GLU A 574 13.35 -24.39 -15.57
CA GLU A 574 12.68 -25.66 -15.87
C GLU A 574 13.47 -26.91 -15.41
N SER A 575 14.72 -26.73 -14.97
CA SER A 575 15.64 -27.81 -14.59
C SER A 575 15.29 -28.56 -13.31
N ASP A 576 14.29 -28.11 -12.53
CA ASP A 576 13.95 -28.69 -11.22
C ASP A 576 12.44 -28.88 -10.98
N SER A 577 11.66 -29.09 -12.06
CA SER A 577 10.23 -29.39 -11.95
C SER A 577 10.00 -30.80 -11.35
N ARG A 578 9.74 -30.87 -10.03
CA ARG A 578 9.25 -32.10 -9.39
C ARG A 578 7.73 -32.15 -9.39
N PRO A 579 7.10 -33.33 -9.60
CA PRO A 579 5.65 -33.46 -9.55
C PRO A 579 5.12 -33.25 -8.13
N PHE A 580 4.10 -32.41 -8.01
CA PHE A 580 3.40 -32.01 -6.80
C PHE A 580 2.92 -33.18 -5.93
N SER A 581 3.05 -33.03 -4.61
CA SER A 581 2.22 -33.73 -3.61
C SER A 581 1.25 -32.73 -2.99
N SER A 582 -0.01 -33.13 -2.80
CA SER A 582 -1.15 -32.30 -2.45
C SER A 582 -0.89 -31.38 -1.25
N PHE A 583 -0.78 -30.07 -1.51
CA PHE A 583 -0.81 -29.04 -0.47
C PHE A 583 -2.28 -28.71 -0.15
N THR A 584 -2.69 -28.92 1.10
CA THR A 584 -4.00 -28.49 1.60
C THR A 584 -3.81 -27.16 2.32
N PRO A 585 -4.43 -26.05 1.89
CA PRO A 585 -4.34 -24.79 2.62
C PRO A 585 -4.93 -25.00 4.02
N ARG A 586 -4.09 -24.90 5.05
CA ARG A 586 -4.56 -24.77 6.43
C ARG A 586 -5.13 -23.36 6.56
N PHE A 587 -6.43 -23.21 6.33
CA PHE A 587 -7.36 -22.29 6.99
C PHE A 587 -8.72 -22.34 6.27
N ILE A 588 -9.44 -23.45 6.44
CA ILE A 588 -10.91 -23.49 6.37
C ILE A 588 -11.37 -24.36 7.53
N ARG A 589 -11.53 -23.75 8.71
CA ARG A 589 -12.43 -24.19 9.79
C ARG A 589 -12.32 -23.22 10.95
N GLY A 590 -13.41 -22.48 11.13
CA GLY A 590 -13.63 -21.56 12.23
C GLY A 590 -15.07 -21.10 12.19
N ASP A 591 -16.00 -22.06 12.24
CA ASP A 591 -17.40 -21.78 12.58
C ASP A 591 -17.43 -21.11 13.96
N LEU A 592 -17.72 -19.82 13.97
CA LEU A 592 -18.19 -19.11 15.16
C LEU A 592 -19.40 -18.27 14.76
N ARG A 593 -20.58 -18.86 15.00
CA ARG A 593 -21.85 -18.19 15.26
C ARG A 593 -22.69 -19.12 16.15
N PRO A 594 -23.69 -18.58 16.88
CA PRO A 594 -24.11 -17.17 16.96
C PRO A 594 -23.30 -16.34 17.94
#